data_AF-A0A2V6T322-F1
#
_entry.id   AF-A0A2V6T322-F1
#
_cell.length_a   1.000
_cell.length_b   1.000
_cell.length_c   1.000
_cell.angle_alpha   90.00
_cell.angle_beta   90.00
_cell.angle_gamma   90.00
#
_symmetry.space_group_name_H-M   'P 1'
#
loop_
_entity.id
_entity.type
_entity.pdbx_description
1 polymer ?
#
loop_
_entity_poly.entity_id
_entity_poly.type
_entity_poly.pdbx_seq_one_letter_code
_entity_poly.pdbx_strand_id
1 'polypeptide(L)'
;MRRGPGGRVDRGPDLRAVRDALDARAVRAFGGPAVEALRVALEASEVTSGDGAPGIAVRGRPVGRVLPYGSVVLDQPAVPPPARVVEMDRDGHVTALVRRGPRGGFEAAWVRTGAGAVVAVLPGGADHPVWGASDRLVRLEGDPVPELLTVCEAVGWDRIAAIPAVADPTRLPPGAGTAVLNLLAGLAEDQGQAPLRYQGPYPTEQLFWALVESFRFDGAVADPVAVFTAGAEATFSGTLPGGRRGESGGGGGPGDTGTPARPHAPPVDWTPAPHERRLPAPGLGVALREGVITVTWQGRAYHRPEIQGLRRREHRVVREVDGPDGHPRYVASLWALDRALEDHWILDPAGDVLAGPLPVDPGADGDEPLAPPWRDALGALLPLEATPLLAGALDAVWPSLTLAWGAVPGDLVHLEGPTLRLSRRLADLYRAEWTATPGVARRPLARRLVRDVVGLLGDPVRRAAARWLEALPAVHQESELARAARLDRLAAAAQALAPLGRLLDVLESGEGVPTTSGR
;
A
#
# COMPACT_ATOMS: atom_id res chain seq x y z
N MET A 1 -45.97 0.87 -1.13
CA MET A 1 -44.71 0.44 -0.50
C MET A 1 -43.68 0.16 -1.60
N ARG A 2 -42.84 1.17 -1.92
CA ARG A 2 -41.72 1.04 -2.87
C ARG A 2 -40.45 0.83 -2.04
N ARG A 3 -39.75 -0.30 -2.23
CA ARG A 3 -38.40 -0.51 -1.70
C ARG A 3 -37.43 0.38 -2.49
N GLY A 4 -36.62 1.18 -1.80
CA GLY A 4 -35.62 2.04 -2.43
C GLY A 4 -34.45 1.24 -3.01
N PRO A 5 -33.73 1.80 -4.01
CA PRO A 5 -32.56 1.18 -4.61
C PRO A 5 -31.37 1.37 -3.66
N GLY A 6 -31.11 0.36 -2.84
CA GLY A 6 -30.10 0.42 -1.79
C GLY A 6 -30.44 -0.51 -0.64
N GLY A 7 -30.95 -1.71 -0.95
CA GLY A 7 -31.16 -2.73 0.05
C GLY A 7 -29.81 -3.11 0.65
N ARG A 8 -29.44 -2.45 1.76
CA ARG A 8 -28.47 -3.00 2.71
C ARG A 8 -28.92 -4.43 2.98
N VAL A 9 -28.11 -5.39 2.58
CA VAL A 9 -28.26 -6.75 3.08
C VAL A 9 -27.96 -6.64 4.56
N ASP A 10 -29.02 -6.58 5.35
CA ASP A 10 -29.00 -6.46 6.81
C ASP A 10 -28.60 -7.82 7.43
N ARG A 11 -27.46 -8.36 7.00
CA ARG A 11 -26.81 -9.47 7.69
C ARG A 11 -26.02 -8.87 8.83
N GLY A 12 -26.66 -8.77 9.99
CA GLY A 12 -25.95 -8.57 11.24
C GLY A 12 -24.86 -9.64 11.41
N PRO A 13 -23.80 -9.36 12.19
CA PRO A 13 -22.68 -10.28 12.35
C PRO A 13 -23.17 -11.61 12.94
N ASP A 14 -22.62 -12.72 12.43
CA ASP A 14 -22.84 -14.03 13.04
C ASP A 14 -22.09 -14.11 14.37
N LEU A 15 -22.82 -13.93 15.48
CA LEU A 15 -22.25 -13.94 16.83
C LEU A 15 -21.63 -15.28 17.20
N ARG A 16 -22.07 -16.38 16.56
CA ARG A 16 -21.41 -17.66 16.71
C ARG A 16 -20.03 -17.62 16.08
N ALA A 17 -19.92 -17.08 14.87
CA ALA A 17 -18.62 -16.87 14.21
C ALA A 17 -17.71 -15.95 15.04
N VAL A 18 -18.25 -14.90 15.67
CA VAL A 18 -17.50 -14.03 16.59
C VAL A 18 -16.94 -14.81 17.78
N ARG A 19 -17.74 -15.68 18.41
CA ARG A 19 -17.30 -16.54 19.52
C ARG A 19 -16.25 -17.55 19.06
N ASP A 20 -16.50 -18.25 17.96
CA ASP A 20 -15.59 -19.24 17.39
C ASP A 20 -14.24 -18.60 17.00
N ALA A 21 -14.26 -17.34 16.53
CA ALA A 21 -13.07 -16.56 16.22
C ALA A 21 -12.25 -16.19 17.46
N LEU A 22 -12.90 -15.84 18.57
CA LEU A 22 -12.20 -15.60 19.84
C LEU A 22 -11.57 -16.88 20.39
N ASP A 23 -12.17 -18.03 20.09
CA ASP A 23 -11.61 -19.36 20.35
C ASP A 23 -10.62 -19.83 19.27
N ALA A 24 -10.25 -19.00 18.30
CA ALA A 24 -9.22 -19.35 17.35
C ALA A 24 -7.85 -19.42 18.06
N ARG A 25 -7.02 -20.39 17.66
CA ARG A 25 -5.66 -20.57 18.21
C ARG A 25 -4.82 -19.29 18.14
N ALA A 26 -4.98 -18.50 17.07
CA ALA A 26 -4.29 -17.22 16.91
C ALA A 26 -4.71 -16.19 17.96
N VAL A 27 -6.00 -16.10 18.27
CA VAL A 27 -6.50 -15.18 19.30
C VAL A 27 -6.04 -15.61 20.69
N ARG A 28 -6.05 -16.92 21.00
CA ARG A 28 -5.47 -17.43 22.24
C ARG A 28 -3.97 -17.18 22.36
N ALA A 29 -3.23 -17.29 21.27
CA ALA A 29 -1.78 -17.10 21.26
C ALA A 29 -1.36 -15.65 21.53
N PHE A 30 -2.18 -14.68 21.14
CA PHE A 30 -1.79 -13.27 21.09
C PHE A 30 -2.66 -12.33 21.94
N GLY A 31 -3.87 -12.76 22.33
CA GLY A 31 -4.91 -11.91 22.90
C GLY A 31 -4.72 -11.49 24.36
N GLY A 32 -3.92 -12.23 25.13
CA GLY A 32 -3.64 -11.91 26.53
C GLY A 32 -4.90 -11.82 27.42
N PRO A 33 -4.82 -11.15 28.58
CA PRO A 33 -5.92 -11.08 29.56
C PRO A 33 -7.17 -10.34 29.07
N ALA A 34 -7.02 -9.35 28.19
CA ALA A 34 -8.13 -8.55 27.68
C ALA A 34 -9.09 -9.37 26.79
N VAL A 35 -8.54 -10.24 25.94
CA VAL A 35 -9.32 -11.19 25.14
C VAL A 35 -10.02 -12.22 26.01
N GLU A 36 -9.36 -12.72 27.06
CA GLU A 36 -9.99 -13.66 27.97
C GLU A 36 -11.16 -13.02 28.74
N ALA A 37 -10.99 -11.78 29.19
CA ALA A 37 -12.08 -11.01 29.81
C ALA A 37 -13.27 -10.81 28.84
N LEU A 38 -12.98 -10.57 27.56
CA LEU A 38 -13.98 -10.44 26.51
C LEU A 38 -14.70 -11.77 26.23
N ARG A 39 -13.98 -12.89 26.21
CA ARG A 39 -14.52 -14.25 26.06
C ARG A 39 -15.51 -14.57 27.17
N VAL A 40 -15.09 -14.40 28.44
CA VAL A 40 -15.95 -14.59 29.61
C VAL A 40 -17.17 -13.67 29.57
N ALA A 41 -17.00 -12.41 29.15
CA ALA A 41 -18.10 -11.48 29.01
C ALA A 41 -19.13 -11.99 27.97
N LEU A 42 -18.66 -12.45 26.80
CA LEU A 42 -19.51 -12.90 25.69
C LEU A 42 -20.17 -14.26 25.93
N GLU A 43 -19.57 -15.15 26.72
CA GLU A 43 -20.21 -16.39 27.19
C GLU A 43 -21.45 -16.12 28.06
N ALA A 44 -21.43 -15.02 28.82
CA ALA A 44 -22.47 -14.64 29.76
C ALA A 44 -23.56 -13.69 29.20
N SER A 45 -23.71 -13.63 27.87
CA SER A 45 -24.41 -12.55 27.16
C SER A 45 -25.61 -12.98 26.33
N GLU A 46 -26.67 -12.16 26.39
CA GLU A 46 -27.72 -12.02 25.37
C GLU A 46 -27.41 -10.76 24.54
N VAL A 47 -27.39 -10.86 23.22
CA VAL A 47 -27.16 -9.70 22.35
C VAL A 47 -28.47 -8.97 22.14
N THR A 48 -28.51 -7.72 22.58
CA THR A 48 -29.64 -6.82 22.36
C THR A 48 -29.31 -5.86 21.23
N SER A 49 -30.00 -5.99 20.10
CA SER A 49 -30.05 -4.94 19.08
C SER A 49 -30.89 -3.78 19.63
N GLY A 50 -30.24 -2.67 20.01
CA GLY A 50 -30.96 -1.43 20.31
C GLY A 50 -31.32 -0.66 19.04
N ASP A 51 -32.29 0.26 19.12
CA ASP A 51 -32.80 1.11 18.01
C ASP A 51 -31.77 2.13 17.43
N GLY A 52 -30.46 1.89 17.61
CA GLY A 52 -29.36 2.69 17.08
C GLY A 52 -28.45 1.90 16.14
N ALA A 53 -27.24 2.40 15.86
CA ALA A 53 -26.23 1.61 15.17
C ALA A 53 -26.01 0.28 15.93
N PRO A 54 -25.95 -0.88 15.23
CA PRO A 54 -25.83 -2.17 15.90
C PRO A 54 -24.59 -2.20 16.80
N GLY A 55 -24.83 -2.17 18.11
CA GLY A 55 -23.82 -2.26 19.15
C GLY A 55 -23.80 -3.66 19.74
N ILE A 56 -22.63 -4.11 20.18
CA ILE A 56 -22.51 -5.36 20.93
C ILE A 56 -22.46 -4.98 22.40
N ALA A 57 -23.46 -5.41 23.16
CA ALA A 57 -23.54 -5.16 24.59
C ALA A 57 -23.58 -6.47 25.37
N VAL A 58 -22.88 -6.49 26.51
CA VAL A 58 -22.91 -7.56 27.50
C VAL A 58 -23.59 -7.03 28.75
N ARG A 59 -24.76 -7.59 29.10
CA ARG A 59 -25.52 -7.17 30.30
C ARG A 59 -25.77 -5.65 30.33
N GLY A 60 -26.12 -5.07 29.17
CA GLY A 60 -26.37 -3.64 29.00
C GLY A 60 -25.13 -2.75 28.95
N ARG A 61 -23.91 -3.30 29.02
CA ARG A 61 -22.66 -2.55 28.86
C ARG A 61 -22.13 -2.71 27.42
N PRO A 62 -21.81 -1.63 26.71
CA PRO A 62 -21.20 -1.74 25.38
C PRO A 62 -19.81 -2.39 25.49
N VAL A 63 -19.57 -3.42 24.67
CA VAL A 63 -18.28 -4.12 24.55
C VAL A 63 -17.75 -4.10 23.12
N GLY A 64 -18.47 -3.45 22.22
CA GLY A 64 -18.06 -3.36 20.83
C GLY A 64 -19.15 -2.76 19.95
N ARG A 65 -18.82 -2.68 18.67
CA ARG A 65 -19.65 -2.04 17.64
C ARG A 65 -19.55 -2.80 16.32
N VAL A 66 -20.63 -2.71 15.54
CA VAL A 66 -20.68 -3.22 14.17
C VAL A 66 -20.50 -2.05 13.21
N LEU A 67 -19.58 -2.20 12.27
CA LEU A 67 -19.25 -1.20 11.25
C LEU A 67 -20.22 -1.30 10.04
N PRO A 68 -20.30 -0.27 9.17
CA PRO A 68 -21.29 -0.19 8.08
C PRO A 68 -21.39 -1.39 7.13
N TYR A 69 -20.29 -2.13 6.92
CA TYR A 69 -20.19 -3.34 6.10
C TYR A 69 -20.12 -4.61 6.96
N GLY A 70 -20.56 -4.54 8.22
CA GLY A 70 -20.77 -5.70 9.10
C GLY A 70 -19.54 -6.19 9.85
N SER A 71 -18.37 -5.56 9.68
CA SER A 71 -17.20 -5.89 10.49
C SER A 71 -17.46 -5.55 11.96
N VAL A 72 -16.84 -6.30 12.87
CA VAL A 72 -17.03 -6.15 14.30
C VAL A 72 -15.74 -5.65 14.94
N VAL A 73 -15.86 -4.59 15.74
CA VAL A 73 -14.80 -4.10 16.62
C VAL A 73 -15.21 -4.37 18.05
N LEU A 74 -14.37 -5.08 18.79
CA LEU A 74 -14.57 -5.37 20.21
C LEU A 74 -13.55 -4.61 21.07
N ASP A 75 -14.05 -4.04 22.15
CA ASP A 75 -13.31 -3.20 23.09
C ASP A 75 -13.10 -3.93 24.41
N GLN A 76 -12.04 -3.55 25.13
CA GLN A 76 -11.74 -4.07 26.44
C GLN A 76 -12.88 -3.71 27.41
N PRO A 77 -13.50 -4.70 28.08
CA PRO A 77 -14.57 -4.42 29.04
C PRO A 77 -14.07 -3.54 30.19
N ALA A 78 -14.92 -2.61 30.64
CA ALA A 78 -14.71 -1.80 31.85
C ALA A 78 -13.47 -0.89 31.85
N VAL A 79 -12.91 -0.57 30.68
CA VAL A 79 -11.88 0.46 30.51
C VAL A 79 -12.50 1.66 29.79
N PRO A 80 -12.66 2.81 30.46
CA PRO A 80 -13.00 4.08 29.82
C PRO A 80 -11.74 4.92 29.55
N PRO A 81 -11.56 5.50 28.34
CA PRO A 81 -12.39 5.32 27.14
C PRO A 81 -12.27 3.90 26.55
N PRO A 82 -13.23 3.45 25.71
CA PRO A 82 -13.19 2.14 25.06
C PRO A 82 -11.85 1.91 24.37
N ALA A 83 -11.25 0.75 24.62
CA ALA A 83 -9.94 0.40 24.08
C ALA A 83 -10.06 -0.84 23.21
N ARG A 84 -9.98 -0.66 21.88
CA ARG A 84 -10.04 -1.76 20.90
C ARG A 84 -9.08 -2.90 21.26
N VAL A 85 -9.58 -4.12 21.18
CA VAL A 85 -8.86 -5.38 21.40
C VAL A 85 -8.90 -6.27 20.17
N VAL A 86 -10.06 -6.42 19.51
CA VAL A 86 -10.22 -7.34 18.36
C VAL A 86 -10.99 -6.63 17.25
N GLU A 87 -10.56 -6.85 16.02
CA GLU A 87 -11.32 -6.51 14.81
C GLU A 87 -11.51 -7.77 13.97
N MET A 88 -12.75 -8.01 13.54
CA MET A 88 -13.15 -9.14 12.72
C MET A 88 -13.98 -8.68 11.53
N ASP A 89 -13.83 -9.34 10.39
CA ASP A 89 -14.79 -9.19 9.32
C ASP A 89 -16.14 -9.86 9.69
N ARG A 90 -17.20 -9.60 8.92
CA ARG A 90 -18.54 -10.16 9.21
C ARG A 90 -18.64 -11.69 9.17
N ASP A 91 -17.64 -12.37 8.60
CA ASP A 91 -17.57 -13.85 8.56
C ASP A 91 -16.77 -14.40 9.76
N GLY A 92 -16.31 -13.53 10.67
CA GLY A 92 -15.55 -13.89 11.87
C GLY A 92 -14.04 -13.98 11.64
N HIS A 93 -13.50 -13.59 10.47
CA HIS A 93 -12.06 -13.61 10.30
C HIS A 93 -11.42 -12.43 11.03
N VAL A 94 -10.50 -12.72 11.95
CA VAL A 94 -9.72 -11.69 12.66
C VAL A 94 -8.80 -10.96 11.70
N THR A 95 -9.05 -9.66 11.52
CA THR A 95 -8.28 -8.77 10.65
C THR A 95 -7.20 -8.02 11.43
N ALA A 96 -7.49 -7.68 12.69
CA ALA A 96 -6.56 -7.09 13.63
C ALA A 96 -6.81 -7.54 15.08
N LEU A 97 -5.74 -7.55 15.87
CA LEU A 97 -5.75 -7.84 17.29
C LEU A 97 -4.83 -6.86 18.00
N VAL A 98 -5.25 -6.33 19.15
CA VAL A 98 -4.48 -5.40 19.98
C VAL A 98 -4.38 -6.00 21.37
N ARG A 99 -3.15 -6.28 21.82
CA ARG A 99 -2.91 -6.65 23.21
C ARG A 99 -2.83 -5.39 24.05
N ARG A 100 -3.65 -5.38 25.09
CA ARG A 100 -3.78 -4.29 26.05
C ARG A 100 -3.36 -4.78 27.43
N GLY A 101 -2.69 -3.92 28.19
CA GLY A 101 -2.44 -4.15 29.60
C GLY A 101 -3.71 -4.02 30.45
N PRO A 102 -3.65 -4.31 31.76
CA PRO A 102 -4.81 -4.26 32.66
C PRO A 102 -5.49 -2.88 32.74
N ARG A 103 -4.76 -1.81 32.43
CA ARG A 103 -5.24 -0.42 32.43
C ARG A 103 -5.61 0.11 31.04
N GLY A 104 -5.64 -0.75 30.01
CA GLY A 104 -5.94 -0.35 28.63
C GLY A 104 -4.75 0.18 27.82
N GLY A 105 -3.55 0.23 28.41
CA GLY A 105 -2.34 0.64 27.69
C GLY A 105 -1.99 -0.34 26.57
N PHE A 106 -1.56 0.18 25.43
CA PHE A 106 -1.13 -0.61 24.27
C PHE A 106 0.17 -1.35 24.55
N GLU A 107 0.20 -2.67 24.29
CA GLU A 107 1.41 -3.49 24.46
C GLU A 107 1.94 -4.05 23.13
N ALA A 108 1.04 -4.41 22.22
CA ALA A 108 1.36 -4.95 20.91
C ALA A 108 0.10 -4.98 20.05
N ALA A 109 0.26 -5.10 18.73
CA ALA A 109 -0.83 -5.42 17.83
C ALA A 109 -0.41 -6.39 16.74
N TRP A 110 -1.39 -7.04 16.12
CA TRP A 110 -1.21 -7.95 15.00
C TRP A 110 -2.22 -7.60 13.93
N VAL A 111 -1.76 -7.55 12.69
CA VAL A 111 -2.63 -7.38 11.52
C VAL A 111 -2.41 -8.56 10.58
N ARG A 112 -3.52 -9.13 10.10
CA ARG A 112 -3.49 -10.16 9.06
C ARG A 112 -3.60 -9.51 7.70
N THR A 113 -2.96 -9.99 6.64
CA THR A 113 -3.17 -9.51 5.26
C THR A 113 -4.12 -10.43 4.48
N GLY A 114 -4.57 -10.00 3.29
CA GLY A 114 -5.33 -10.86 2.36
C GLY A 114 -4.57 -12.13 1.96
N ALA A 115 -3.23 -12.04 1.90
CA ALA A 115 -2.35 -13.18 1.63
C ALA A 115 -2.19 -14.14 2.82
N GLY A 116 -2.80 -13.83 3.97
CA GLY A 116 -2.70 -14.64 5.20
C GLY A 116 -1.54 -14.28 6.12
N ALA A 117 -0.58 -13.47 5.65
CA ALA A 117 0.55 -13.03 6.44
C ALA A 117 0.12 -12.27 7.70
N VAL A 118 0.79 -12.52 8.81
CA VAL A 118 0.56 -11.83 10.08
C VAL A 118 1.78 -10.98 10.40
N VAL A 119 1.57 -9.66 10.49
CA VAL A 119 2.58 -8.69 10.91
C VAL A 119 2.22 -8.16 12.28
N ALA A 120 3.17 -8.21 13.21
CA ALA A 120 3.01 -7.64 14.53
C ALA A 120 3.73 -6.29 14.66
N VAL A 121 3.09 -5.39 15.38
CA VAL A 121 3.60 -4.09 15.80
C VAL A 121 4.01 -4.21 17.27
N LEU A 122 5.29 -4.03 17.56
CA LEU A 122 5.86 -4.14 18.90
C LEU A 122 6.49 -2.80 19.29
N PRO A 123 5.99 -2.11 20.32
CA PRO A 123 6.58 -0.86 20.79
C PRO A 123 8.05 -1.00 21.20
N GLY A 124 8.88 -0.06 20.77
CA GLY A 124 10.29 0.05 21.10
C GLY A 124 11.17 -1.14 20.70
N GLY A 125 12.39 -1.12 21.25
CA GLY A 125 13.39 -2.19 21.06
C GLY A 125 14.19 -2.08 19.75
N ALA A 126 14.15 -0.93 19.08
CA ALA A 126 14.99 -0.59 17.95
C ALA A 126 15.26 0.92 17.87
N ASP A 127 16.31 1.30 17.15
CA ASP A 127 16.65 2.69 16.81
C ASP A 127 16.91 2.79 15.31
N HIS A 128 16.47 3.88 14.69
CA HIS A 128 16.76 4.20 13.29
C HIS A 128 17.75 5.36 13.21
N PRO A 129 18.79 5.32 12.35
CA PRO A 129 19.81 6.36 12.28
C PRO A 129 19.28 7.78 11.98
N VAL A 130 18.12 7.90 11.33
CA VAL A 130 17.56 9.20 10.92
C VAL A 130 16.63 9.83 11.96
N TRP A 131 15.83 9.04 12.68
CA TRP A 131 14.81 9.55 13.60
C TRP A 131 14.91 9.00 15.04
N GLY A 132 15.82 8.08 15.32
CA GLY A 132 16.04 7.52 16.64
C GLY A 132 15.03 6.44 17.02
N ALA A 133 14.47 6.53 18.23
CA ALA A 133 13.62 5.53 18.84
C ALA A 133 12.54 5.02 17.88
N SER A 134 12.42 3.69 17.78
CA SER A 134 11.59 3.04 16.78
C SER A 134 10.84 1.83 17.34
N ASP A 135 9.62 1.64 16.82
CA ASP A 135 8.83 0.43 17.03
C ASP A 135 9.16 -0.61 15.96
N ARG A 136 9.05 -1.90 16.32
CA ARG A 136 9.41 -3.02 15.45
C ARG A 136 8.19 -3.56 14.73
N LEU A 137 8.33 -3.78 13.42
CA LEU A 137 7.37 -4.54 12.61
C LEU A 137 7.96 -5.92 12.33
N VAL A 138 7.30 -6.97 12.83
CA VAL A 138 7.82 -8.35 12.77
C VAL A 138 6.85 -9.31 12.11
N ARG A 139 7.36 -10.35 11.44
CA ARG A 139 6.57 -11.47 10.90
C ARG A 139 6.47 -12.59 11.92
N LEU A 140 5.31 -13.25 11.99
CA LEU A 140 5.03 -14.36 12.91
C LEU A 140 4.58 -15.65 12.20
N GLU A 141 5.16 -15.96 11.05
CA GLU A 141 4.87 -17.21 10.31
C GLU A 141 5.95 -18.26 10.54
N GLY A 142 5.54 -19.50 10.85
CA GLY A 142 6.37 -20.71 10.74
C GLY A 142 7.40 -20.96 11.85
N ASP A 143 8.03 -19.92 12.40
CA ASP A 143 9.13 -20.03 13.37
C ASP A 143 8.73 -19.46 14.76
N PRO A 144 9.13 -20.07 15.89
CA PRO A 144 8.93 -19.49 17.22
C PRO A 144 9.60 -18.11 17.42
N VAL A 145 10.60 -17.74 16.62
CA VAL A 145 11.28 -16.44 16.74
C VAL A 145 10.70 -15.41 15.75
N PRO A 146 10.21 -14.24 16.22
CA PRO A 146 9.74 -13.19 15.33
C PRO A 146 10.84 -12.67 14.41
N GLU A 147 10.59 -12.67 13.10
CA GLU A 147 11.51 -12.11 12.10
C GLU A 147 11.29 -10.59 12.03
N LEU A 148 12.33 -9.79 12.28
CA LEU A 148 12.26 -8.33 12.10
C LEU A 148 12.18 -7.98 10.62
N LEU A 149 11.03 -7.45 10.20
CA LEU A 149 10.82 -7.01 8.82
C LEU A 149 11.32 -5.59 8.60
N THR A 150 10.98 -4.66 9.49
CA THR A 150 11.34 -3.25 9.36
C THR A 150 11.04 -2.53 10.68
N VAL A 151 11.31 -1.23 10.73
CA VAL A 151 11.01 -0.38 11.89
C VAL A 151 10.20 0.84 11.46
N CYS A 152 9.37 1.34 12.35
CA CYS A 152 8.72 2.64 12.21
C CYS A 152 9.11 3.56 13.35
N GLU A 153 8.99 4.87 13.15
CA GLU A 153 9.19 5.84 14.24
C GLU A 153 8.32 5.46 15.45
N ALA A 154 8.87 5.59 16.66
CA ALA A 154 8.16 5.22 17.87
C ALA A 154 6.87 6.02 18.03
N VAL A 155 5.75 5.32 18.19
CA VAL A 155 4.43 5.94 18.31
C VAL A 155 3.99 5.91 19.78
N GLY A 156 3.44 7.03 20.25
CA GLY A 156 2.62 7.03 21.47
C GLY A 156 1.30 6.32 21.21
N TRP A 157 1.26 4.99 21.20
CA TRP A 157 0.08 4.21 20.77
C TRP A 157 -1.19 4.48 21.58
N ASP A 158 -1.07 4.91 22.84
CA ASP A 158 -2.20 5.32 23.68
C ASP A 158 -2.71 6.74 23.38
N ARG A 159 -1.94 7.52 22.60
CA ARG A 159 -2.29 8.88 22.16
C ARG A 159 -1.57 9.21 20.86
N ILE A 160 -2.15 8.77 19.74
CA ILE A 160 -1.58 8.95 18.42
C ILE A 160 -1.64 10.43 18.04
N ALA A 161 -0.47 11.04 17.87
CA ALA A 161 -0.34 12.45 17.52
C ALA A 161 0.16 12.69 16.07
N ALA A 162 0.65 11.64 15.41
CA ALA A 162 1.27 11.73 14.09
C ALA A 162 1.24 10.39 13.36
N ILE A 163 1.44 10.45 12.04
CA ILE A 163 1.67 9.28 11.20
C ILE A 163 3.19 9.03 11.16
N PRO A 164 3.68 7.87 11.62
CA PRO A 164 5.11 7.61 11.75
C PRO A 164 5.79 7.35 10.40
N ALA A 165 7.10 7.59 10.35
CA ALA A 165 7.96 7.10 9.28
C ALA A 165 8.08 5.57 9.31
N VAL A 166 8.32 4.94 8.15
CA VAL A 166 8.70 3.52 8.04
C VAL A 166 10.00 3.43 7.26
N ALA A 167 10.99 2.69 7.77
CA ALA A 167 12.34 2.63 7.20
C ALA A 167 12.37 1.91 5.84
N ASP A 168 11.98 0.65 5.83
CA ASP A 168 11.87 -0.16 4.61
C ASP A 168 10.47 -0.77 4.49
N PRO A 169 9.52 -0.08 3.81
CA PRO A 169 8.19 -0.63 3.59
C PRO A 169 8.19 -1.83 2.62
N THR A 170 9.26 -2.07 1.84
CA THR A 170 9.29 -3.15 0.84
C THR A 170 9.54 -4.52 1.46
N ARG A 171 10.06 -4.58 2.70
CA ARG A 171 10.21 -5.81 3.49
C ARG A 171 8.89 -6.31 4.08
N LEU A 172 7.87 -5.46 4.08
CA LEU A 172 6.53 -5.86 4.52
C LEU A 172 5.88 -6.79 3.48
N PRO A 173 5.16 -7.85 3.91
CA PRO A 173 4.30 -8.62 3.01
C PRO A 173 3.32 -7.71 2.25
N PRO A 174 2.90 -8.09 1.03
CA PRO A 174 1.90 -7.35 0.29
C PRO A 174 0.64 -7.05 1.13
N GLY A 175 0.22 -5.78 1.13
CA GLY A 175 -0.93 -5.29 1.89
C GLY A 175 -0.68 -5.07 3.39
N ALA A 176 0.45 -5.48 3.96
CA ALA A 176 0.72 -5.29 5.39
C ALA A 176 0.91 -3.81 5.77
N GLY A 177 1.57 -3.02 4.91
CA GLY A 177 1.72 -1.57 5.14
C GLY A 177 0.38 -0.86 5.30
N THR A 178 -0.54 -1.06 4.35
CA THR A 178 -1.91 -0.53 4.43
C THR A 178 -2.66 -1.08 5.65
N ALA A 179 -2.49 -2.37 6.00
CA ALA A 179 -3.15 -2.94 7.18
C ALA A 179 -2.66 -2.28 8.49
N VAL A 180 -1.36 -2.00 8.62
CA VAL A 180 -0.79 -1.27 9.77
C VAL A 180 -1.27 0.19 9.78
N LEU A 181 -1.33 0.87 8.63
CA LEU A 181 -1.89 2.22 8.52
C LEU A 181 -3.37 2.26 8.90
N ASN A 182 -4.14 1.25 8.52
CA ASN A 182 -5.56 1.14 8.87
C ASN A 182 -5.76 0.89 10.38
N LEU A 183 -4.89 0.09 11.00
CA LEU A 183 -4.85 -0.06 12.46
C LEU A 183 -4.55 1.28 13.14
N LEU A 184 -3.53 2.02 12.67
CA LEU A 184 -3.19 3.34 13.20
C LEU A 184 -4.38 4.32 13.08
N ALA A 185 -5.03 4.36 11.91
CA ALA A 185 -6.22 5.17 11.69
C ALA A 185 -7.36 4.78 12.62
N GLY A 186 -7.62 3.48 12.79
CA GLY A 186 -8.66 2.98 13.69
C GLY A 186 -8.41 3.36 15.16
N LEU A 187 -7.16 3.24 15.62
CA LEU A 187 -6.77 3.65 16.97
C LEU A 187 -6.86 5.17 17.16
N ALA A 188 -6.45 5.95 16.17
CA ALA A 188 -6.55 7.41 16.23
C ALA A 188 -8.00 7.90 16.22
N GLU A 189 -8.88 7.26 15.43
CA GLU A 189 -10.32 7.49 15.44
C GLU A 189 -10.93 7.17 16.82
N ASP A 190 -10.60 6.02 17.41
CA ASP A 190 -11.04 5.62 18.75
C ASP A 190 -10.64 6.66 19.83
N GLN A 191 -9.51 7.33 19.62
CA GLN A 191 -8.95 8.35 20.52
C GLN A 191 -9.41 9.78 20.19
N GLY A 192 -10.23 9.96 19.16
CA GLY A 192 -10.66 11.28 18.67
C GLY A 192 -9.50 12.18 18.22
N GLN A 193 -8.41 11.60 17.74
CA GLN A 193 -7.21 12.34 17.32
C GLN A 193 -7.29 12.73 15.84
N ALA A 194 -7.50 14.02 15.58
CA ALA A 194 -7.41 14.61 14.25
C ALA A 194 -7.16 16.14 14.37
N PRO A 195 -6.50 16.76 13.38
CA PRO A 195 -5.80 16.12 12.26
C PRO A 195 -4.46 15.52 12.71
N LEU A 196 -3.96 14.55 11.94
CA LEU A 196 -2.62 13.98 12.05
C LEU A 196 -1.74 14.49 10.91
N ARG A 197 -0.43 14.58 11.14
CA ARG A 197 0.56 14.88 10.11
C ARG A 197 1.54 13.73 9.98
N TYR A 198 1.99 13.48 8.75
CA TYR A 198 3.15 12.63 8.52
C TYR A 198 4.41 13.36 8.99
N GLN A 199 5.23 12.71 9.82
CA GLN A 199 6.47 13.31 10.34
C GLN A 199 7.73 12.68 9.74
N GLY A 200 7.54 11.68 8.87
CA GLY A 200 8.66 10.94 8.31
C GLY A 200 9.40 11.71 7.22
N PRO A 201 10.68 11.36 7.00
CA PRO A 201 11.53 12.02 6.01
C PRO A 201 11.16 11.69 4.55
N TYR A 202 10.21 10.78 4.33
CA TYR A 202 9.99 10.15 3.02
C TYR A 202 8.55 10.34 2.49
N PRO A 203 8.08 11.57 2.21
CA PRO A 203 6.74 11.77 1.68
C PRO A 203 6.71 11.47 0.18
N THR A 204 6.57 10.19 -0.17
CA THR A 204 6.51 9.72 -1.57
C THR A 204 5.08 9.70 -2.09
N GLU A 205 4.89 9.75 -3.42
CA GLU A 205 3.57 9.58 -4.04
C GLU A 205 2.95 8.21 -3.66
N GLN A 206 3.76 7.14 -3.61
CA GLN A 206 3.27 5.82 -3.18
C GLN A 206 2.73 5.85 -1.74
N LEU A 207 3.43 6.53 -0.83
CA LEU A 207 2.96 6.70 0.54
C LEU A 207 1.66 7.53 0.57
N PHE A 208 1.59 8.61 -0.21
CA PHE A 208 0.36 9.40 -0.33
C PHE A 208 -0.83 8.53 -0.72
N TRP A 209 -0.67 7.69 -1.76
CA TRP A 209 -1.72 6.77 -2.20
C TRP A 209 -2.08 5.70 -1.16
N ALA A 210 -1.13 5.24 -0.35
CA ALA A 210 -1.42 4.34 0.77
C ALA A 210 -2.18 5.06 1.91
N LEU A 211 -1.86 6.34 2.17
CA LEU A 211 -2.55 7.13 3.20
C LEU A 211 -4.01 7.42 2.83
N VAL A 212 -4.32 7.74 1.57
CA VAL A 212 -5.71 8.01 1.16
C VAL A 212 -6.66 6.80 1.32
N GLU A 213 -6.12 5.58 1.46
CA GLU A 213 -6.91 4.38 1.75
C GLU A 213 -7.37 4.32 3.22
N SER A 214 -6.60 4.88 4.16
CA SER A 214 -6.86 4.79 5.62
C SER A 214 -7.14 6.14 6.28
N PHE A 215 -6.92 7.24 5.56
CA PHE A 215 -7.07 8.61 6.03
C PHE A 215 -7.79 9.45 4.96
N ARG A 216 -8.33 10.59 5.38
CA ARG A 216 -8.81 11.66 4.49
C ARG A 216 -7.91 12.87 4.61
N PHE A 217 -7.52 13.46 3.49
CA PHE A 217 -6.81 14.75 3.50
C PHE A 217 -7.81 15.89 3.41
N ASP A 218 -7.42 17.10 3.85
CA ASP A 218 -8.23 18.30 3.66
C ASP A 218 -8.27 18.71 2.17
N GLY A 219 -9.47 18.68 1.58
CA GLY A 219 -9.73 18.94 0.17
C GLY A 219 -9.50 20.38 -0.29
N ALA A 220 -9.15 21.31 0.61
CA ALA A 220 -8.80 22.68 0.25
C ALA A 220 -7.45 22.80 -0.52
N VAL A 221 -6.66 21.74 -0.58
CA VAL A 221 -5.36 21.72 -1.29
C VAL A 221 -5.56 21.41 -2.78
N ALA A 222 -5.18 22.34 -3.65
CA ALA A 222 -5.40 22.23 -5.11
C ALA A 222 -4.61 21.09 -5.78
N ASP A 223 -3.42 20.76 -5.26
CA ASP A 223 -2.63 19.60 -5.68
C ASP A 223 -2.03 18.92 -4.44
N PRO A 224 -2.79 18.05 -3.76
CA PRO A 224 -2.37 17.46 -2.50
C PRO A 224 -1.18 16.51 -2.67
N VAL A 225 -1.02 15.89 -3.85
CA VAL A 225 0.11 15.01 -4.15
C VAL A 225 1.39 15.83 -4.28
N ALA A 226 1.37 16.92 -5.07
CA ALA A 226 2.52 17.79 -5.21
C ALA A 226 2.89 18.46 -3.88
N VAL A 227 1.89 18.89 -3.10
CA VAL A 227 2.12 19.50 -1.78
C VAL A 227 2.68 18.48 -0.77
N PHE A 228 2.20 17.25 -0.78
CA PHE A 228 2.72 16.20 0.10
C PHE A 228 4.17 15.85 -0.25
N THR A 229 4.47 15.71 -1.53
CA THR A 229 5.79 15.33 -2.02
C THR A 229 6.79 16.50 -2.06
N ALA A 230 6.31 17.73 -1.95
CA ALA A 230 7.14 18.93 -1.88
C ALA A 230 8.10 18.86 -0.68
N GLY A 231 9.40 19.06 -0.95
CA GLY A 231 10.43 19.05 0.10
C GLY A 231 10.90 17.66 0.54
N ALA A 232 10.38 16.57 -0.05
CA ALA A 232 10.98 15.25 0.10
C ALA A 232 12.48 15.32 -0.19
N GLU A 233 12.86 15.99 -1.27
CA GLU A 233 14.24 16.11 -1.75
C GLU A 233 15.16 16.88 -0.79
N ALA A 234 14.68 17.99 -0.22
CA ALA A 234 15.43 18.79 0.75
C ALA A 234 15.72 18.01 2.05
N THR A 235 14.86 17.04 2.37
CA THR A 235 15.05 16.12 3.49
C THR A 235 16.15 15.08 3.21
N PHE A 236 16.32 14.68 1.94
CA PHE A 236 17.36 13.71 1.54
C PHE A 236 18.74 14.34 1.32
N SER A 237 18.82 15.61 0.89
CA SER A 237 20.09 16.25 0.49
C SER A 237 20.91 16.84 1.64
N GLY A 238 20.43 16.77 2.90
CA GLY A 238 21.12 17.33 4.07
C GLY A 238 21.29 18.85 4.04
N THR A 239 20.75 19.54 3.03
CA THR A 239 20.75 21.00 2.94
C THR A 239 19.53 21.54 3.66
N LEU A 240 19.66 21.70 4.98
CA LEU A 240 18.81 22.64 5.72
C LEU A 240 18.93 24.02 5.06
N PRO A 241 17.82 24.73 4.77
CA PRO A 241 17.89 26.14 4.42
C PRO A 241 18.34 26.91 5.67
N GLY A 242 19.64 27.18 5.79
CA GLY A 242 20.19 27.91 6.93
C GLY A 242 21.65 27.61 7.29
N GLY A 243 22.27 26.58 6.71
CA GLY A 243 23.70 26.30 6.90
C GLY A 243 24.59 27.34 6.20
N ARG A 244 24.71 28.54 6.77
CA ARG A 244 25.84 29.43 6.48
C ARG A 244 27.11 28.59 6.68
N ARG A 245 27.91 28.41 5.62
CA ARG A 245 29.34 28.13 5.76
C ARG A 245 29.94 29.31 6.52
N GLY A 246 29.96 29.20 7.83
CA GLY A 246 30.72 30.08 8.71
C GLY A 246 32.18 29.81 8.46
N GLU A 247 32.84 30.80 7.86
CA GLU A 247 34.27 30.95 7.89
C GLU A 247 34.80 30.72 9.31
N SER A 248 35.94 30.03 9.36
CA SER A 248 36.80 29.82 10.51
C SER A 248 36.84 31.00 11.49
N GLY A 249 36.40 30.78 12.73
CA GLY A 249 36.52 31.73 13.83
C GLY A 249 36.24 31.10 15.19
N GLY A 250 37.28 30.49 15.77
CA GLY A 250 37.51 30.07 17.16
C GLY A 250 36.39 30.11 18.22
N GLY A 251 36.23 28.98 18.91
CA GLY A 251 35.90 28.91 20.35
C GLY A 251 34.49 28.45 20.71
N GLY A 252 34.33 27.14 20.99
CA GLY A 252 33.13 26.56 21.60
C GLY A 252 33.38 25.08 21.97
N GLY A 253 33.17 24.72 23.23
CA GLY A 253 33.66 23.48 23.86
C GLY A 253 32.92 22.18 23.53
N PRO A 254 33.37 21.04 24.11
CA PRO A 254 32.82 19.71 23.82
C PRO A 254 31.54 19.50 24.64
N GLY A 255 30.38 19.56 24.00
CA GLY A 255 29.11 19.28 24.69
C GLY A 255 27.82 19.40 23.88
N ASP A 256 27.87 19.75 22.59
CA ASP A 256 26.65 19.85 21.77
C ASP A 256 26.63 18.73 20.73
N THR A 257 26.15 17.55 21.13
CA THR A 257 25.67 16.54 20.18
C THR A 257 24.35 17.07 19.61
N GLY A 258 24.47 18.00 18.66
CA GLY A 258 23.33 18.63 18.02
C GLY A 258 22.37 17.57 17.50
N THR A 259 21.17 17.52 18.08
CA THR A 259 20.04 16.77 17.53
C THR A 259 19.86 17.22 16.08
N PRO A 260 19.94 16.33 15.08
CA PRO A 260 19.70 16.72 13.69
C PRO A 260 18.33 17.39 13.61
N ALA A 261 18.27 18.57 13.00
CA ALA A 261 17.01 19.28 12.81
C ALA A 261 16.04 18.35 12.08
N ARG A 262 14.88 18.09 12.70
CA ARG A 262 13.84 17.24 12.10
C ARG A 262 13.45 17.82 10.74
N PRO A 263 13.29 16.99 9.70
CA PRO A 263 12.73 17.45 8.45
C PRO A 263 11.35 18.06 8.67
N HIS A 264 11.04 19.09 7.88
CA HIS A 264 9.72 19.72 7.93
C HIS A 264 8.66 18.68 7.55
N ALA A 265 7.72 18.40 8.47
CA ALA A 265 6.55 17.60 8.17
C ALA A 265 5.80 18.18 6.96
N PRO A 266 5.38 17.37 5.97
CA PRO A 266 4.55 17.86 4.88
C PRO A 266 3.30 18.56 5.42
N PRO A 267 2.84 19.63 4.75
CA PRO A 267 1.76 20.48 5.28
C PRO A 267 0.36 19.87 5.08
N VAL A 268 0.26 18.58 4.73
CA VAL A 268 -1.02 17.89 4.52
C VAL A 268 -1.53 17.36 5.84
N ASP A 269 -2.70 17.86 6.25
CA ASP A 269 -3.44 17.39 7.41
C ASP A 269 -4.32 16.18 7.05
N TRP A 270 -4.25 15.14 7.87
CA TRP A 270 -4.92 13.86 7.66
C TRP A 270 -5.91 13.57 8.79
N THR A 271 -7.17 13.35 8.45
CA THR A 271 -8.19 12.87 9.39
C THR A 271 -8.25 11.34 9.30
N PRO A 272 -8.16 10.60 10.42
CA PRO A 272 -8.36 9.16 10.42
C PRO A 272 -9.70 8.78 9.77
N ALA A 273 -9.66 7.80 8.86
CA ALA A 273 -10.83 7.30 8.16
C ALA A 273 -10.61 5.82 7.83
N PRO A 274 -10.54 4.95 8.86
CA PRO A 274 -10.27 3.54 8.67
C PRO A 274 -11.31 2.91 7.74
N HIS A 275 -10.87 1.92 6.96
CA HIS A 275 -11.74 1.09 6.13
C HIS A 275 -11.97 -0.26 6.80
N GLU A 276 -13.13 -0.85 6.52
CA GLU A 276 -13.41 -2.23 6.88
C GLU A 276 -12.64 -3.18 5.97
N ARG A 277 -12.26 -4.33 6.52
CA ARG A 277 -11.47 -5.33 5.81
C ARG A 277 -12.24 -6.65 5.80
N ARG A 278 -12.27 -7.30 4.64
CA ARG A 278 -12.86 -8.63 4.43
C ARG A 278 -11.79 -9.59 3.93
N LEU A 279 -11.89 -10.85 4.35
CA LEU A 279 -11.02 -11.95 3.90
C LEU A 279 -11.89 -13.08 3.30
N PRO A 280 -12.59 -12.82 2.18
CA PRO A 280 -13.65 -13.71 1.69
C PRO A 280 -13.14 -15.03 1.10
N ALA A 281 -11.84 -15.12 0.77
CA ALA A 281 -11.20 -16.35 0.30
C ALA A 281 -9.69 -16.34 0.62
N PRO A 282 -9.03 -17.51 0.67
CA PRO A 282 -7.59 -17.58 0.83
C PRO A 282 -6.85 -16.76 -0.23
N GLY A 283 -5.96 -15.87 0.20
CA GLY A 283 -5.20 -15.02 -0.71
C GLY A 283 -5.97 -13.81 -1.23
N LEU A 284 -7.24 -13.61 -0.86
CA LEU A 284 -8.09 -12.50 -1.26
C LEU A 284 -8.43 -11.61 -0.05
N GLY A 285 -8.08 -10.32 -0.13
CA GLY A 285 -8.48 -9.31 0.84
C GLY A 285 -9.21 -8.15 0.18
N VAL A 286 -10.28 -7.65 0.78
CA VAL A 286 -11.09 -6.54 0.24
C VAL A 286 -11.18 -5.42 1.27
N ALA A 287 -10.96 -4.18 0.85
CA ALA A 287 -11.09 -2.97 1.68
C ALA A 287 -12.37 -2.20 1.31
N LEU A 288 -13.13 -1.76 2.32
CA LEU A 288 -14.47 -1.17 2.19
C LEU A 288 -14.60 0.13 3.00
N ARG A 289 -15.07 1.21 2.35
CA ARG A 289 -15.40 2.49 3.03
C ARG A 289 -16.54 3.22 2.34
N GLU A 290 -16.54 3.21 1.00
CA GLU A 290 -17.54 3.82 0.12
C GLU A 290 -17.76 2.90 -1.10
N GLY A 291 -18.02 1.63 -0.80
CA GLY A 291 -17.88 0.50 -1.70
C GLY A 291 -16.48 -0.09 -1.61
N VAL A 292 -16.13 -0.93 -2.59
CA VAL A 292 -14.80 -1.55 -2.67
C VAL A 292 -13.77 -0.51 -3.13
N ILE A 293 -12.80 -0.21 -2.27
CA ILE A 293 -11.72 0.75 -2.59
C ILE A 293 -10.45 0.06 -3.11
N THR A 294 -10.15 -1.13 -2.57
CA THR A 294 -8.97 -1.92 -2.91
C THR A 294 -9.29 -3.42 -2.79
N VAL A 295 -8.79 -4.21 -3.73
CA VAL A 295 -8.80 -5.69 -3.69
C VAL A 295 -7.37 -6.16 -3.73
N THR A 296 -6.97 -7.06 -2.84
CA THR A 296 -5.65 -7.69 -2.82
C THR A 296 -5.78 -9.16 -3.14
N TRP A 297 -5.08 -9.66 -4.15
CA TRP A 297 -5.15 -11.05 -4.59
C TRP A 297 -3.79 -11.55 -5.07
N GLN A 298 -3.32 -12.68 -4.53
CA GLN A 298 -2.01 -13.28 -4.87
C GLN A 298 -0.84 -12.28 -4.82
N GLY A 299 -0.82 -11.43 -3.79
CA GLY A 299 0.22 -10.40 -3.62
C GLY A 299 0.09 -9.18 -4.53
N ARG A 300 -0.94 -9.11 -5.38
CA ARG A 300 -1.26 -7.96 -6.24
C ARG A 300 -2.33 -7.11 -5.58
N ALA A 301 -2.25 -5.78 -5.72
CA ALA A 301 -3.28 -4.86 -5.30
C ALA A 301 -4.00 -4.28 -6.53
N TYR A 302 -5.32 -4.30 -6.49
CA TYR A 302 -6.23 -3.66 -7.43
C TYR A 302 -6.89 -2.50 -6.72
N HIS A 303 -7.06 -1.43 -7.47
CA HIS A 303 -7.22 -0.12 -6.89
C HIS A 303 -8.35 0.61 -7.62
N ARG A 304 -9.41 1.05 -6.92
CA ARG A 304 -10.45 1.92 -7.50
C ARG A 304 -9.81 3.15 -8.17
N PRO A 305 -10.02 3.43 -9.47
CA PRO A 305 -9.31 4.49 -10.19
C PRO A 305 -9.45 5.89 -9.60
N GLU A 306 -10.54 6.16 -8.90
CA GLU A 306 -10.81 7.42 -8.23
C GLU A 306 -11.05 7.21 -6.74
N ILE A 307 -10.41 8.03 -5.91
CA ILE A 307 -10.58 8.03 -4.45
C ILE A 307 -10.42 9.46 -3.95
N GLN A 308 -11.38 9.95 -3.15
CA GLN A 308 -11.36 11.32 -2.61
C GLN A 308 -11.20 12.42 -3.68
N GLY A 309 -11.80 12.23 -4.87
CA GLY A 309 -11.70 13.15 -5.99
C GLY A 309 -10.36 13.13 -6.74
N LEU A 310 -9.43 12.26 -6.35
CA LEU A 310 -8.14 12.07 -7.01
C LEU A 310 -8.18 10.85 -7.91
N ARG A 311 -7.64 10.98 -9.12
CA ARG A 311 -7.55 9.89 -10.09
C ARG A 311 -6.15 9.31 -10.10
N ARG A 312 -6.03 8.03 -9.71
CA ARG A 312 -4.80 7.25 -9.86
C ARG A 312 -4.76 6.56 -11.22
N ARG A 313 -3.55 6.42 -11.77
CA ARG A 313 -3.31 5.72 -13.04
C ARG A 313 -2.67 4.37 -12.74
N GLU A 314 -3.54 3.39 -12.52
CA GLU A 314 -3.14 2.02 -12.23
C GLU A 314 -3.55 1.08 -13.35
N HIS A 315 -2.78 0.02 -13.51
CA HIS A 315 -3.11 -1.08 -14.42
C HIS A 315 -3.95 -2.16 -13.77
N ARG A 316 -3.97 -2.21 -12.44
CA ARG A 316 -4.76 -3.14 -11.64
C ARG A 316 -5.86 -2.32 -10.98
N VAL A 317 -7.06 -2.38 -11.53
CA VAL A 317 -8.14 -1.48 -11.16
C VAL A 317 -9.30 -2.21 -10.54
N VAL A 318 -10.02 -1.55 -9.63
CA VAL A 318 -11.36 -1.97 -9.19
C VAL A 318 -12.37 -1.07 -9.90
N ARG A 319 -13.12 -1.65 -10.84
CA ARG A 319 -14.12 -0.92 -11.63
C ARG A 319 -15.49 -1.12 -11.05
N GLU A 320 -16.27 -0.05 -11.04
CA GLU A 320 -17.69 -0.15 -10.75
C GLU A 320 -18.44 -0.34 -12.09
N VAL A 321 -19.27 -1.36 -12.18
CA VAL A 321 -20.09 -1.68 -13.36
C VAL A 321 -21.51 -2.01 -12.95
N ASP A 322 -22.47 -1.77 -13.83
CA ASP A 322 -23.85 -2.23 -13.61
C ASP A 322 -23.94 -3.74 -13.81
N GLY A 323 -24.52 -4.43 -12.82
CA GLY A 323 -24.87 -5.84 -12.94
C GLY A 323 -26.05 -6.07 -13.89
N PRO A 324 -26.21 -7.29 -14.43
CA PRO A 324 -27.40 -7.72 -15.18
C PRO A 324 -28.69 -7.60 -14.36
N ASP A 325 -28.59 -7.57 -13.04
CA ASP A 325 -29.66 -7.36 -12.06
C ASP A 325 -29.90 -5.88 -11.72
N GLY A 326 -29.19 -4.94 -12.36
CA GLY A 326 -29.30 -3.50 -12.11
C GLY A 326 -28.66 -3.03 -10.82
N HIS A 327 -27.90 -3.89 -10.15
CA HIS A 327 -27.13 -3.57 -8.94
C HIS A 327 -25.65 -3.36 -9.28
N PRO A 328 -24.96 -2.40 -8.63
CA PRO A 328 -23.55 -2.16 -8.90
C PRO A 328 -22.69 -3.36 -8.51
N ARG A 329 -21.67 -3.63 -9.32
CA ARG A 329 -20.65 -4.66 -9.10
C ARG A 329 -19.27 -4.04 -9.14
N TYR A 330 -18.37 -4.59 -8.35
CA TYR A 330 -16.97 -4.19 -8.32
C TYR A 330 -16.12 -5.27 -8.99
N VAL A 331 -15.45 -4.93 -10.08
CA VAL A 331 -14.67 -5.87 -10.88
C VAL A 331 -13.19 -5.54 -10.75
N ALA A 332 -12.41 -6.48 -10.23
CA ALA A 332 -10.96 -6.38 -10.19
C ALA A 332 -10.39 -6.80 -11.55
N SER A 333 -9.75 -5.87 -12.25
CA SER A 333 -9.33 -6.03 -13.64
C SER A 333 -7.90 -5.57 -13.92
N LEU A 334 -7.30 -6.16 -14.94
CA LEU A 334 -6.18 -5.54 -15.67
C LEU A 334 -6.75 -4.53 -16.68
N TRP A 335 -6.16 -3.34 -16.75
CA TRP A 335 -6.71 -2.21 -17.48
C TRP A 335 -5.63 -1.37 -18.15
N ALA A 336 -5.87 -1.00 -19.40
CA ALA A 336 -5.03 -0.11 -20.18
C ALA A 336 -5.86 0.54 -21.29
N LEU A 337 -5.45 1.73 -21.74
CA LEU A 337 -6.18 2.53 -22.76
C LEU A 337 -7.69 2.63 -22.53
N ASP A 338 -8.09 2.75 -21.26
CA ASP A 338 -9.50 2.89 -20.89
C ASP A 338 -10.37 1.66 -21.29
N ARG A 339 -9.75 0.48 -21.37
CA ARG A 339 -10.39 -0.82 -21.65
C ARG A 339 -9.92 -1.91 -20.70
N ALA A 340 -10.80 -2.87 -20.41
CA ALA A 340 -10.45 -4.07 -19.65
C ALA A 340 -9.66 -5.01 -20.55
N LEU A 341 -8.49 -5.41 -20.07
CA LEU A 341 -7.68 -6.47 -20.67
C LEU A 341 -8.09 -7.83 -20.12
N GLU A 342 -8.42 -7.89 -18.83
CA GLU A 342 -8.71 -9.13 -18.11
C GLU A 342 -9.48 -8.84 -16.83
N ASP A 343 -10.48 -9.63 -16.51
CA ASP A 343 -11.24 -9.57 -15.26
C ASP A 343 -10.89 -10.78 -14.39
N HIS A 344 -10.64 -10.57 -13.10
CA HIS A 344 -10.25 -11.64 -12.18
C HIS A 344 -11.33 -11.97 -11.15
N TRP A 345 -11.90 -10.93 -10.53
CA TRP A 345 -12.88 -11.05 -9.46
C TRP A 345 -14.05 -10.12 -9.70
N ILE A 346 -15.26 -10.60 -9.41
CA ILE A 346 -16.49 -9.82 -9.39
C ILE A 346 -17.04 -9.87 -7.97
N LEU A 347 -17.19 -8.70 -7.37
CA LEU A 347 -17.67 -8.52 -6.01
C LEU A 347 -18.98 -7.71 -6.02
N ASP A 348 -19.81 -7.92 -5.01
CA ASP A 348 -20.92 -7.01 -4.73
C ASP A 348 -20.44 -5.76 -3.96
N PRO A 349 -21.32 -4.77 -3.69
CA PRO A 349 -20.95 -3.57 -2.94
C PRO A 349 -20.55 -3.79 -1.49
N ALA A 350 -20.90 -4.95 -0.94
CA ALA A 350 -20.52 -5.38 0.39
C ALA A 350 -19.19 -6.14 0.39
N GLY A 351 -18.55 -6.33 -0.77
CA GLY A 351 -17.29 -7.07 -0.92
C GLY A 351 -17.46 -8.59 -0.91
N ASP A 352 -18.68 -9.11 -1.08
CA ASP A 352 -18.94 -10.54 -1.23
C ASP A 352 -18.59 -11.00 -2.65
N VAL A 353 -17.97 -12.17 -2.75
CA VAL A 353 -17.56 -12.74 -4.04
C VAL A 353 -18.79 -13.23 -4.79
N LEU A 354 -19.02 -12.64 -5.97
CA LEU A 354 -20.04 -13.07 -6.92
C LEU A 354 -19.46 -14.04 -7.96
N ALA A 355 -18.22 -13.82 -8.38
CA ALA A 355 -17.47 -14.72 -9.28
C ALA A 355 -15.95 -14.53 -9.14
N GLY A 356 -15.19 -15.60 -9.38
CA GLY A 356 -13.73 -15.60 -9.45
C GLY A 356 -13.07 -16.74 -8.66
N PRO A 357 -11.76 -16.99 -8.85
CA PRO A 357 -10.92 -16.34 -9.86
C PRO A 357 -11.33 -16.82 -11.25
N LEU A 358 -11.49 -15.89 -12.20
CA LEU A 358 -11.81 -16.26 -13.58
C LEU A 358 -10.57 -16.92 -14.23
N PRO A 359 -10.73 -17.98 -15.03
CA PRO A 359 -9.61 -18.67 -15.65
C PRO A 359 -8.79 -17.73 -16.53
N VAL A 360 -7.47 -17.87 -16.45
CA VAL A 360 -6.53 -17.09 -17.24
C VAL A 360 -5.81 -18.02 -18.20
N ASP A 361 -5.95 -17.78 -19.51
CA ASP A 361 -5.04 -18.38 -20.49
C ASP A 361 -3.79 -17.49 -20.59
N PRO A 362 -2.61 -17.96 -20.16
CA PRO A 362 -1.39 -17.19 -20.24
C PRO A 362 -0.92 -16.98 -21.69
N GLY A 363 -1.44 -17.75 -22.66
CA GLY A 363 -0.87 -17.89 -23.99
C GLY A 363 0.44 -18.69 -23.94
N ALA A 364 0.70 -19.52 -24.95
CA ALA A 364 1.88 -20.40 -25.01
C ALA A 364 3.04 -19.84 -25.87
N ASP A 365 2.96 -18.57 -26.27
CA ASP A 365 3.92 -18.00 -27.22
C ASP A 365 5.25 -17.64 -26.57
N GLY A 366 6.34 -17.77 -27.33
CA GLY A 366 7.71 -17.46 -26.88
C GLY A 366 7.94 -16.00 -26.53
N ASP A 367 9.08 -15.70 -25.90
CA ASP A 367 9.49 -14.34 -25.54
C ASP A 367 9.99 -13.57 -26.77
N GLU A 368 9.54 -12.32 -26.96
CA GLU A 368 10.01 -11.38 -27.99
C GLU A 368 10.78 -10.23 -27.31
N PRO A 369 12.09 -10.07 -27.57
CA PRO A 369 12.87 -9.01 -26.94
C PRO A 369 12.33 -7.61 -27.23
N LEU A 370 12.37 -6.73 -26.22
CA LEU A 370 12.10 -5.31 -26.44
C LEU A 370 13.22 -4.71 -27.31
N ALA A 371 12.84 -3.82 -28.24
CA ALA A 371 13.80 -3.13 -29.11
C ALA A 371 14.81 -2.30 -28.29
N PRO A 372 16.09 -2.18 -28.70
CA PRO A 372 17.13 -1.51 -27.91
C PRO A 372 16.79 -0.11 -27.37
N PRO A 373 16.09 0.79 -28.11
CA PRO A 373 15.70 2.10 -27.58
C PRO A 373 14.85 2.06 -26.29
N TRP A 374 14.11 0.97 -26.07
CA TRP A 374 13.38 0.76 -24.81
C TRP A 374 14.33 0.65 -23.62
N ARG A 375 15.42 -0.12 -23.75
CA ARG A 375 16.34 -0.36 -22.64
C ARG A 375 17.02 0.94 -22.19
N ASP A 376 17.45 1.77 -23.15
CA ASP A 376 18.10 3.05 -22.86
C ASP A 376 17.15 4.02 -22.15
N ALA A 377 15.92 4.15 -22.67
CA ALA A 377 14.94 5.06 -22.10
C ALA A 377 14.48 4.62 -20.71
N LEU A 378 14.16 3.33 -20.53
CA LEU A 378 13.71 2.80 -19.25
C LEU A 378 14.83 2.86 -18.19
N GLY A 379 16.08 2.61 -18.57
CA GLY A 379 17.23 2.77 -17.68
C GLY A 379 17.41 4.19 -17.15
N ALA A 380 17.03 5.20 -17.95
CA ALA A 380 17.06 6.60 -17.54
C ALA A 380 15.81 7.04 -16.76
N LEU A 381 14.64 6.46 -17.05
CA LEU A 381 13.36 6.85 -16.43
C LEU A 381 13.10 6.19 -15.08
N LEU A 382 13.42 4.90 -14.93
CA LEU A 382 13.13 4.15 -13.69
C LEU A 382 13.80 4.73 -12.43
N PRO A 383 15.04 5.25 -12.48
CA PRO A 383 15.63 5.95 -11.35
C PRO A 383 14.89 7.23 -10.94
N LEU A 384 14.24 7.91 -11.88
CA LEU A 384 13.45 9.13 -11.60
C LEU A 384 12.14 8.82 -10.87
N GLU A 385 11.57 7.64 -11.13
CA GLU A 385 10.34 7.12 -10.49
C GLU A 385 10.60 6.40 -9.15
N ALA A 386 11.87 6.31 -8.73
CA ALA A 386 12.27 5.69 -7.47
C ALA A 386 12.75 6.73 -6.47
N THR A 387 12.80 6.36 -5.18
CA THR A 387 13.53 7.14 -4.18
C THR A 387 14.99 7.34 -4.62
N PRO A 388 15.61 8.53 -4.40
CA PRO A 388 16.99 8.77 -4.82
C PRO A 388 17.95 7.70 -4.28
N LEU A 389 17.66 7.20 -3.07
CA LEU A 389 18.44 6.17 -2.36
C LEU A 389 18.62 4.88 -3.17
N LEU A 390 17.70 4.55 -4.08
CA LEU A 390 17.80 3.34 -4.91
C LEU A 390 18.46 3.59 -6.26
N ALA A 391 18.73 4.83 -6.67
CA ALA A 391 19.25 5.12 -8.01
C ALA A 391 20.55 4.37 -8.31
N GLY A 392 21.50 4.34 -7.37
CA GLY A 392 22.75 3.59 -7.53
C GLY A 392 22.56 2.08 -7.65
N ALA A 393 21.62 1.51 -6.90
CA ALA A 393 21.26 0.10 -6.98
C ALA A 393 20.51 -0.23 -8.28
N LEU A 394 19.68 0.70 -8.77
CA LEU A 394 19.01 0.57 -10.06
C LEU A 394 20.03 0.55 -11.21
N ASP A 395 21.03 1.43 -11.19
CA ASP A 395 22.13 1.44 -12.17
C ASP A 395 22.92 0.12 -12.18
N ALA A 396 23.07 -0.53 -11.02
CA ALA A 396 23.77 -1.81 -10.90
C ALA A 396 22.93 -3.00 -11.39
N VAL A 397 21.62 -3.01 -11.10
CA VAL A 397 20.73 -4.12 -11.46
C VAL A 397 20.27 -4.04 -12.90
N TRP A 398 19.95 -2.86 -13.41
CA TRP A 398 19.33 -2.68 -14.73
C TRP A 398 20.07 -3.36 -15.89
N PRO A 399 21.42 -3.30 -16.00
CA PRO A 399 22.15 -3.96 -17.07
C PRO A 399 22.02 -5.49 -17.08
N SER A 400 21.71 -6.10 -15.93
CA SER A 400 21.54 -7.55 -15.78
C SER A 400 20.14 -8.03 -16.19
N LEU A 401 19.17 -7.12 -16.33
CA LEU A 401 17.79 -7.47 -16.65
C LEU A 401 17.58 -7.60 -18.16
N THR A 402 16.95 -8.69 -18.58
CA THR A 402 16.47 -8.88 -19.95
C THR A 402 15.00 -8.48 -20.03
N LEU A 403 14.63 -7.70 -21.05
CA LEU A 403 13.25 -7.26 -21.25
C LEU A 403 12.64 -7.95 -22.47
N ALA A 404 11.47 -8.55 -22.28
CA ALA A 404 10.72 -9.19 -23.36
C ALA A 404 9.21 -8.98 -23.25
N TRP A 405 8.53 -9.04 -24.38
CA TRP A 405 7.09 -9.28 -24.47
C TRP A 405 6.86 -10.79 -24.42
N GLY A 406 5.94 -11.24 -23.56
CA GLY A 406 5.70 -12.67 -23.38
C GLY A 406 4.41 -12.98 -22.66
N ALA A 407 4.21 -14.27 -22.40
CA ALA A 407 3.12 -14.77 -21.58
C ALA A 407 3.28 -14.29 -20.12
N VAL A 408 2.24 -13.63 -19.59
CA VAL A 408 2.20 -13.21 -18.18
C VAL A 408 0.86 -13.68 -17.56
N PRO A 409 0.89 -14.75 -16.76
CA PRO A 409 -0.31 -15.28 -16.11
C PRO A 409 -0.89 -14.31 -15.05
N GLY A 410 -2.12 -13.84 -15.29
CA GLY A 410 -2.91 -13.04 -14.35
C GLY A 410 -2.34 -11.65 -14.03
N ASP A 411 -1.42 -11.14 -14.85
CA ASP A 411 -0.83 -9.80 -14.69
C ASP A 411 -0.33 -9.23 -16.02
N LEU A 412 0.19 -8.00 -15.98
CA LEU A 412 0.83 -7.34 -17.11
C LEU A 412 2.36 -7.33 -17.04
N VAL A 413 2.94 -7.69 -15.90
CA VAL A 413 4.38 -7.75 -15.69
C VAL A 413 4.76 -8.93 -14.79
N HIS A 414 5.87 -9.59 -15.10
CA HIS A 414 6.45 -10.63 -14.24
C HIS A 414 7.98 -10.59 -14.32
N LEU A 415 8.64 -10.80 -13.18
CA LEU A 415 10.09 -10.94 -13.10
C LEU A 415 10.41 -12.37 -12.69
N GLU A 416 11.02 -13.12 -13.59
CA GLU A 416 11.51 -14.49 -13.36
C GLU A 416 13.02 -14.52 -13.59
N GLY A 417 13.79 -14.73 -12.51
CA GLY A 417 15.24 -14.61 -12.58
C GLY A 417 15.67 -13.23 -13.10
N PRO A 418 16.54 -13.14 -14.13
CA PRO A 418 16.92 -11.88 -14.75
C PRO A 418 15.94 -11.42 -15.84
N THR A 419 14.89 -12.18 -16.16
CA THR A 419 13.99 -11.88 -17.26
C THR A 419 12.75 -11.17 -16.74
N LEU A 420 12.57 -9.94 -17.21
CA LEU A 420 11.38 -9.15 -17.01
C LEU A 420 10.49 -9.29 -18.25
N ARG A 421 9.31 -9.89 -18.05
CA ARG A 421 8.28 -10.06 -19.08
C ARG A 421 7.18 -9.02 -18.92
N LEU A 422 6.81 -8.39 -20.03
CA LEU A 422 5.61 -7.59 -20.20
C LEU A 422 4.56 -8.40 -20.98
N SER A 423 3.29 -8.29 -20.59
CA SER A 423 2.22 -9.09 -21.19
C SER A 423 2.03 -8.78 -22.67
N ARG A 424 1.95 -9.83 -23.50
CA ARG A 424 1.54 -9.71 -24.90
C ARG A 424 0.16 -9.07 -25.08
N ARG A 425 -0.76 -9.23 -24.10
CA ARG A 425 -2.09 -8.60 -24.16
C ARG A 425 -2.00 -7.07 -24.20
N LEU A 426 -1.06 -6.49 -23.44
CA LEU A 426 -0.80 -5.05 -23.46
C LEU A 426 -0.22 -4.61 -24.81
N ALA A 427 0.75 -5.38 -25.32
CA ALA A 427 1.36 -5.18 -26.62
C ALA A 427 0.32 -5.19 -27.76
N ASP A 428 -0.55 -6.20 -27.79
CA ASP A 428 -1.58 -6.35 -28.80
C ASP A 428 -2.62 -5.23 -28.75
N LEU A 429 -3.03 -4.82 -27.53
CA LEU A 429 -3.91 -3.67 -27.34
C LEU A 429 -3.30 -2.39 -27.95
N TYR A 430 -2.05 -2.09 -27.61
CA TYR A 430 -1.38 -0.89 -28.13
C TYR A 430 -1.15 -0.96 -29.63
N ARG A 431 -0.86 -2.13 -30.21
CA ARG A 431 -0.73 -2.31 -31.66
C ARG A 431 -2.06 -2.05 -32.38
N ALA A 432 -3.16 -2.59 -31.86
CA ALA A 432 -4.48 -2.37 -32.42
C ALA A 432 -4.82 -0.87 -32.43
N GLU A 433 -4.58 -0.19 -31.31
CA GLU A 433 -4.79 1.26 -31.22
C GLU A 433 -3.85 2.03 -32.16
N TRP A 434 -2.59 1.60 -32.28
CA TRP A 434 -1.61 2.22 -33.18
C TRP A 434 -2.05 2.18 -34.65
N THR A 435 -2.60 1.04 -35.06
CA THR A 435 -3.08 0.80 -36.43
C THR A 435 -4.29 1.68 -36.76
N ALA A 436 -5.15 1.93 -35.76
CA ALA A 436 -6.30 2.82 -35.89
C ALA A 436 -5.94 4.32 -35.78
N THR A 437 -4.76 4.64 -35.23
CA THR A 437 -4.35 6.02 -34.93
C THR A 437 -3.64 6.68 -36.12
N PRO A 438 -4.11 7.85 -36.61
CA PRO A 438 -3.44 8.63 -37.64
C PRO A 438 -2.03 9.08 -37.20
N GLY A 439 -1.11 9.26 -38.16
CA GLY A 439 0.30 9.58 -37.90
C GLY A 439 0.51 10.70 -36.87
N VAL A 440 -0.19 11.82 -37.00
CA VAL A 440 -0.10 12.99 -36.11
C VAL A 440 -0.50 12.71 -34.65
N ALA A 441 -1.28 11.66 -34.39
CA ALA A 441 -1.74 11.27 -33.06
C ALA A 441 -0.90 10.12 -32.44
N ARG A 442 0.10 9.60 -33.16
CA ARG A 442 0.95 8.49 -32.69
C ARG A 442 1.90 8.89 -31.58
N ARG A 443 2.45 10.11 -31.61
CA ARG A 443 3.37 10.57 -30.55
C ARG A 443 2.72 10.63 -29.15
N PRO A 444 1.49 11.15 -28.98
CA PRO A 444 0.74 11.00 -27.73
C PRO A 444 0.54 9.55 -27.29
N LEU A 445 0.23 8.64 -28.22
CA LEU A 445 0.06 7.21 -27.93
C LEU A 445 1.38 6.55 -27.50
N ALA A 446 2.51 6.88 -28.14
CA ALA A 446 3.86 6.47 -27.73
C ALA A 446 4.15 6.88 -26.28
N ARG A 447 3.88 8.15 -25.93
CA ARG A 447 4.08 8.65 -24.57
C ARG A 447 3.24 7.89 -23.55
N ARG A 448 2.01 7.52 -23.91
CA ARG A 448 1.13 6.72 -23.05
C ARG A 448 1.68 5.30 -22.88
N LEU A 449 2.12 4.64 -23.96
CA LEU A 449 2.76 3.32 -23.90
C LEU A 449 4.01 3.33 -23.01
N VAL A 450 4.92 4.30 -23.20
CA VAL A 450 6.13 4.43 -22.39
C VAL A 450 5.79 4.60 -20.91
N ARG A 451 4.81 5.46 -20.60
CA ARG A 451 4.37 5.68 -19.22
C ARG A 451 3.78 4.43 -18.59
N ASP A 452 2.92 3.71 -19.31
CA ASP A 452 2.31 2.47 -18.84
C ASP A 452 3.39 1.41 -18.56
N VAL A 453 4.37 1.26 -19.47
CA VAL A 453 5.50 0.35 -19.26
C VAL A 453 6.31 0.77 -18.02
N VAL A 454 6.71 2.04 -17.91
CA VAL A 454 7.45 2.53 -16.73
C VAL A 454 6.68 2.26 -15.43
N GLY A 455 5.37 2.51 -15.39
CA GLY A 455 4.51 2.23 -14.24
C GLY A 455 4.46 0.75 -13.86
N LEU A 456 4.41 -0.14 -14.85
CA LEU A 456 4.46 -1.59 -14.63
C LEU A 456 5.83 -2.05 -14.12
N LEU A 457 6.91 -1.49 -14.65
CA LEU A 457 8.28 -1.91 -14.33
C LEU A 457 8.78 -1.40 -12.98
N GLY A 458 8.30 -0.24 -12.53
CA GLY A 458 8.85 0.45 -11.36
C GLY A 458 8.92 -0.44 -10.12
N ASP A 459 7.83 -1.11 -9.78
CA ASP A 459 7.74 -1.94 -8.57
C ASP A 459 8.64 -3.21 -8.59
N PRO A 460 8.59 -4.10 -9.61
CA PRO A 460 9.48 -5.26 -9.66
C PRO A 460 10.97 -4.87 -9.74
N VAL A 461 11.31 -3.79 -10.44
CA VAL A 461 12.70 -3.35 -10.58
C VAL A 461 13.21 -2.71 -9.27
N ARG A 462 12.41 -1.88 -8.58
CA ARG A 462 12.77 -1.34 -7.26
C ARG A 462 12.99 -2.45 -6.23
N ARG A 463 12.17 -3.50 -6.24
CA ARG A 463 12.39 -4.68 -5.38
C ARG A 463 13.70 -5.39 -5.71
N ALA A 464 14.05 -5.53 -6.99
CA ALA A 464 15.32 -6.12 -7.38
C ALA A 464 16.51 -5.28 -6.92
N ALA A 465 16.43 -3.95 -7.07
CA ALA A 465 17.44 -3.00 -6.58
C ALA A 465 17.58 -3.02 -5.05
N ALA A 466 16.47 -3.04 -4.31
CA ALA A 466 16.49 -3.13 -2.84
C ALA A 466 17.17 -4.42 -2.36
N ARG A 467 16.84 -5.58 -2.96
CA ARG A 467 17.52 -6.86 -2.66
C ARG A 467 19.01 -6.85 -2.99
N TRP A 468 19.39 -6.19 -4.09
CA TRP A 468 20.80 -6.05 -4.44
C TRP A 468 21.55 -5.22 -3.40
N LEU A 469 20.98 -4.09 -2.96
CA LEU A 469 21.56 -3.24 -1.93
C LEU A 469 21.68 -4.00 -0.60
N GLU A 470 20.65 -4.73 -0.20
CA GLU A 470 20.63 -5.56 1.01
C GLU A 470 21.72 -6.64 1.01
N ALA A 471 22.01 -7.22 -0.16
CA ALA A 471 23.06 -8.23 -0.30
C ALA A 471 24.49 -7.68 -0.14
N LEU A 472 24.68 -6.35 -0.15
CA LEU A 472 25.98 -5.74 0.06
C LEU A 472 26.38 -5.74 1.54
N PRO A 473 27.69 -5.77 1.86
CA PRO A 473 28.18 -5.46 3.21
C PRO A 473 27.72 -4.07 3.68
N ALA A 474 27.44 -3.91 4.98
CA ALA A 474 26.90 -2.66 5.55
C ALA A 474 27.69 -1.40 5.16
N VAL A 475 29.03 -1.47 5.15
CA VAL A 475 29.89 -0.33 4.75
C VAL A 475 29.69 0.08 3.29
N HIS A 476 29.35 -0.86 2.41
CA HIS A 476 29.03 -0.58 1.02
C HIS A 476 27.61 -0.03 0.87
N GLN A 477 26.66 -0.52 1.69
CA GLN A 477 25.31 0.06 1.73
C GLN A 477 25.36 1.55 2.12
N GLU A 478 26.11 1.90 3.16
CA GLU A 478 26.31 3.28 3.60
C GLU A 478 26.94 4.16 2.50
N SER A 479 27.96 3.64 1.81
CA SER A 479 28.60 4.33 0.68
C SER A 479 27.62 4.60 -0.46
N GLU A 480 26.79 3.61 -0.83
CA GLU A 480 25.77 3.77 -1.88
C GLU A 480 24.70 4.79 -1.49
N LEU A 481 24.21 4.74 -0.25
CA LEU A 481 23.24 5.71 0.25
C LEU A 481 23.83 7.13 0.30
N ALA A 482 25.09 7.29 0.71
CA ALA A 482 25.78 8.58 0.70
C ALA A 482 26.06 9.11 -0.72
N ARG A 483 26.26 8.23 -1.71
CA ARG A 483 26.34 8.61 -3.13
C ARG A 483 24.97 9.07 -3.63
N ALA A 484 23.92 8.32 -3.33
CA ALA A 484 22.55 8.64 -3.72
C ALA A 484 22.05 9.97 -3.17
N ALA A 485 22.40 10.32 -1.93
CA ALA A 485 22.05 11.59 -1.31
C ALA A 485 22.64 12.83 -2.03
N ARG A 486 23.66 12.63 -2.88
CA ARG A 486 24.31 13.69 -3.67
C ARG A 486 23.84 13.78 -5.12
N LEU A 487 22.88 12.95 -5.53
CA LEU A 487 22.40 12.95 -6.91
C LEU A 487 21.59 14.21 -7.23
N ASP A 488 21.97 14.90 -8.31
CA ASP A 488 21.20 15.99 -8.89
C ASP A 488 20.11 15.42 -9.81
N ARG A 489 18.87 15.42 -9.31
CA ARG A 489 17.72 14.92 -10.05
C ARG A 489 17.33 15.77 -11.25
N LEU A 490 17.54 17.08 -11.20
CA LEU A 490 17.24 17.93 -12.36
C LEU A 490 18.21 17.62 -13.49
N ALA A 491 19.49 17.42 -13.16
CA ALA A 491 20.47 16.96 -14.13
C ALA A 491 20.13 15.55 -14.66
N ALA A 492 19.74 14.61 -13.79
CA ALA A 492 19.33 13.26 -14.22
C ALA A 492 18.08 13.29 -15.12
N ALA A 493 17.08 14.09 -14.78
CA ALA A 493 15.87 14.28 -15.59
C ALA A 493 16.19 14.89 -16.96
N ALA A 494 17.09 15.88 -17.02
CA ALA A 494 17.56 16.45 -18.27
C ALA A 494 18.29 15.41 -19.14
N GLN A 495 19.10 14.54 -18.53
CA GLN A 495 19.79 13.46 -19.24
C GLN A 495 18.82 12.38 -19.79
N ALA A 496 17.71 12.14 -19.11
CA ALA A 496 16.69 11.18 -19.56
C ALA A 496 15.91 11.63 -20.82
N LEU A 497 15.91 12.93 -21.15
CA LEU A 497 15.17 13.46 -22.30
C LEU A 497 15.67 12.92 -23.64
N ALA A 498 16.97 12.72 -23.81
CA ALA A 498 17.53 12.27 -25.08
C ALA A 498 17.20 10.78 -25.39
N PRO A 499 17.41 9.83 -24.47
CA PRO A 499 16.93 8.45 -24.65
C PRO A 499 15.42 8.36 -24.85
N LEU A 500 14.62 9.12 -24.07
CA LEU A 500 13.18 9.17 -24.24
C LEU A 500 12.79 9.69 -25.63
N GLY A 501 13.41 10.77 -26.10
CA GLY A 501 13.18 11.34 -27.42
C GLY A 501 13.38 10.31 -28.53
N ARG A 502 14.52 9.59 -28.50
CA ARG A 502 14.81 8.51 -29.47
C ARG A 502 13.77 7.40 -29.45
N LEU A 503 13.36 6.96 -28.26
CA LEU A 503 12.31 5.95 -28.14
C LEU A 503 10.98 6.44 -28.71
N LEU A 504 10.58 7.68 -28.42
CA LEU A 504 9.34 8.25 -28.95
C LEU A 504 9.37 8.37 -30.48
N ASP A 505 10.51 8.77 -31.06
CA ASP A 505 10.66 8.90 -32.52
C ASP A 505 10.58 7.52 -33.21
N VAL A 506 11.19 6.49 -32.62
CA VAL A 506 11.11 5.10 -33.07
C VAL A 506 9.67 4.58 -32.99
N LEU A 507 9.01 4.76 -31.85
CA LEU A 507 7.61 4.34 -31.71
C LEU A 507 6.69 5.05 -32.71
N GLU A 508 6.88 6.36 -32.93
CA GLU A 508 6.08 7.17 -33.85
C GLU A 508 6.12 6.65 -35.30
N SER A 509 7.27 6.15 -35.77
CA SER A 509 7.40 5.50 -37.07
C SER A 509 6.72 4.14 -37.14
N GLY A 510 6.35 3.56 -35.99
CA GLY A 510 5.82 2.21 -35.83
C GLY A 510 6.89 1.16 -35.57
N GLU A 511 8.18 1.53 -35.63
CA GLU A 511 9.29 0.67 -35.25
C GLU A 511 9.33 0.55 -33.71
N GLY A 512 9.54 -0.64 -33.17
CA GLY A 512 9.57 -0.84 -31.70
C GLY A 512 8.22 -0.84 -30.98
N VAL A 513 7.11 -0.68 -31.72
CA VAL A 513 5.80 -1.18 -31.28
C VAL A 513 5.86 -2.71 -31.32
N PRO A 514 5.33 -3.43 -30.32
CA PRO A 514 5.46 -4.89 -30.26
C PRO A 514 4.95 -5.54 -31.55
N THR A 515 5.67 -6.52 -32.11
CA THR A 515 5.30 -7.17 -33.38
C THR A 515 4.70 -8.56 -33.15
N THR A 516 4.08 -9.16 -34.16
CA THR A 516 3.54 -10.54 -34.08
C THR A 516 4.56 -11.60 -34.45
N SER A 517 5.85 -11.27 -34.57
CA SER A 517 6.81 -12.14 -35.23
C SER A 517 7.34 -13.25 -34.32
N GLY A 518 6.48 -14.25 -34.12
CA GLY A 518 6.81 -15.64 -33.86
C GLY A 518 5.92 -16.53 -34.74
N ARG A 519 6.23 -16.60 -36.04
CA ARG A 519 5.86 -17.73 -36.89
C ARG A 519 7.10 -18.37 -37.44
#